data_AF-A0A535APQ7-F1
#
_entry.id   AF-A0A535APQ7-F1
#
_cell.length_a   1.000
_cell.length_b   1.000
_cell.length_c   1.000
_cell.angle_alpha   90.00
_cell.angle_beta   90.00
_cell.angle_gamma   90.00
#
_symmetry.space_group_name_H-M   'P 1'
#
loop_
_entity.id
_entity.type
_entity.pdbx_description
1 polymer ?
#
loop_
_entity_poly.entity_id
_entity_poly.type
_entity_poly.pdbx_seq_one_letter_code
_entity_poly.pdbx_strand_id
1 'polypeptide(L)'
;MPRGAAARTDSKVKMDGCLSATEFGSAMAQRWKQAREKGDPVTLLLVDLDGLHELNVTHGRDEGDRAINASLAALAKNAKAERWTLGRVGGDEFALLAPGVATEAAFLRADAIRRELDSAMAKALRRGKVTASIGVASSPRDANTRPRSSGACAASPSA
;
A
#
# COMPACT_ATOMS: atom_id res chain seq x y z
N MET A 1 -1.17 -32.40 19.78
CA MET A 1 -1.26 -30.97 20.12
C MET A 1 -1.46 -30.17 18.83
N PRO A 2 -2.69 -29.77 18.46
CA PRO A 2 -2.91 -28.99 17.25
C PRO A 2 -2.59 -27.50 17.50
N ARG A 3 -2.00 -26.87 16.48
CA ARG A 3 -1.51 -25.49 16.44
C ARG A 3 -2.67 -24.49 16.62
N GLY A 4 -2.53 -23.58 17.59
CA GLY A 4 -3.47 -22.50 17.83
C GLY A 4 -3.52 -21.53 16.65
N ALA A 5 -4.73 -21.27 16.16
CA ALA A 5 -5.01 -20.26 15.16
C ALA A 5 -4.58 -18.88 15.67
N ALA A 6 -3.79 -18.17 14.85
CA ALA A 6 -3.34 -16.81 15.14
C ALA A 6 -4.56 -15.89 15.33
N ALA A 7 -4.53 -15.15 16.43
CA ALA A 7 -5.57 -14.21 16.83
C ALA A 7 -5.73 -13.11 15.77
N ARG A 8 -6.95 -13.00 15.24
CA ARG A 8 -7.41 -11.82 14.50
C ARG A 8 -7.34 -10.63 15.46
N THR A 9 -6.41 -9.72 15.23
CA THR A 9 -6.32 -8.48 16.01
C THR A 9 -7.22 -7.46 15.32
N ASP A 10 -8.48 -7.46 15.71
CA ASP A 10 -9.50 -6.51 15.27
C ASP A 10 -9.36 -5.23 16.09
N SER A 11 -8.31 -4.44 15.84
CA SER A 11 -8.21 -3.08 16.37
C SER A 11 -9.13 -2.20 15.53
N LYS A 12 -10.40 -2.12 15.95
CA LYS A 12 -11.42 -1.20 15.43
C LYS A 12 -10.98 0.25 15.67
N VAL A 13 -10.15 0.77 14.80
CA VAL A 13 -10.10 2.21 14.56
C VAL A 13 -10.77 2.43 13.22
N LYS A 14 -11.98 2.99 13.26
CA LYS A 14 -12.68 3.48 12.08
C LYS A 14 -11.93 4.76 11.66
N MET A 15 -10.97 4.62 10.76
CA MET A 15 -10.09 5.69 10.34
C MET A 15 -10.64 6.29 9.04
N ASP A 16 -11.30 7.44 9.16
CA ASP A 16 -11.83 8.18 8.02
C ASP A 16 -10.73 8.36 6.95
N GLY A 17 -10.94 7.76 5.77
CA GLY A 17 -10.02 7.85 4.64
C GLY A 17 -9.02 6.69 4.47
N CYS A 18 -9.05 5.67 5.33
CA CYS A 18 -8.27 4.43 5.15
C CYS A 18 -9.19 3.23 4.93
N LEU A 19 -9.07 2.58 3.77
CA LEU A 19 -9.85 1.40 3.40
C LEU A 19 -9.32 0.13 4.09
N SER A 20 -10.22 -0.81 4.38
CA SER A 20 -9.81 -2.17 4.72
C SER A 20 -9.19 -2.88 3.50
N ALA A 21 -8.48 -3.98 3.73
CA ALA A 21 -7.87 -4.78 2.65
C ALA A 21 -8.86 -5.13 1.51
N THR A 22 -10.08 -5.54 1.86
CA THR A 22 -11.13 -5.90 0.90
C THR A 22 -11.62 -4.71 0.09
N GLU A 23 -11.85 -3.56 0.76
CA GLU A 23 -12.29 -2.33 0.10
C GLU A 23 -11.19 -1.75 -0.79
N PHE A 24 -9.93 -1.80 -0.33
CA PHE A 24 -8.78 -1.38 -1.10
C PHE A 24 -8.60 -2.23 -2.37
N GLY A 25 -8.70 -3.55 -2.26
CA GLY A 25 -8.64 -4.45 -3.42
C GLY A 25 -9.71 -4.15 -4.46
N SER A 26 -10.93 -3.86 -4.00
CA SER A 26 -12.05 -3.48 -4.87
C SER A 26 -11.81 -2.14 -5.57
N ALA A 27 -11.36 -1.12 -4.82
CA ALA A 27 -11.02 0.20 -5.36
C ALA A 27 -9.86 0.12 -6.36
N MET A 28 -8.85 -0.71 -6.09
CA MET A 28 -7.72 -0.96 -6.96
C MET A 28 -8.14 -1.58 -8.28
N ALA A 29 -8.95 -2.64 -8.25
CA ALA A 29 -9.44 -3.28 -9.46
C ALA A 29 -10.23 -2.31 -10.35
N GLN A 30 -11.08 -1.47 -9.73
CA GLN A 30 -11.86 -0.46 -10.46
C GLN A 30 -10.97 0.60 -11.11
N ARG A 31 -10.03 1.19 -10.37
CA ARG A 31 -9.15 2.24 -10.88
C ARG A 31 -8.16 1.71 -11.92
N TRP A 32 -7.63 0.50 -11.72
CA TRP A 32 -6.81 -0.19 -12.72
C TRP A 32 -7.55 -0.31 -14.04
N LYS A 33 -8.81 -0.79 -14.02
CA LYS A 33 -9.62 -0.95 -15.23
C LYS A 33 -9.81 0.39 -15.96
N GLN A 34 -10.18 1.43 -15.23
CA GLN A 34 -10.40 2.78 -15.79
C GLN A 34 -9.13 3.37 -16.41
N ALA A 35 -7.98 3.23 -15.74
CA ALA A 35 -6.73 3.75 -16.26
C ALA A 35 -6.25 3.00 -17.51
N ARG A 36 -6.45 1.67 -17.56
CA ARG A 36 -6.18 0.89 -18.77
C ARG A 36 -7.01 1.33 -19.97
N GLU A 37 -8.28 1.65 -19.76
CA GLU A 37 -9.16 2.16 -20.82
C GLU A 37 -8.72 3.54 -21.33
N LYS A 38 -8.10 4.34 -20.47
CA LYS A 38 -7.59 5.69 -20.80
C LYS A 38 -6.13 5.71 -21.29
N GLY A 39 -5.39 4.62 -21.10
CA GLY A 39 -3.95 4.58 -21.33
C GLY A 39 -3.12 5.28 -20.25
N ASP A 40 -3.72 5.60 -19.11
CA ASP A 40 -3.06 6.29 -18.00
C ASP A 40 -2.25 5.30 -17.14
N PRO A 41 -1.09 5.72 -16.58
CA PRO A 41 -0.36 4.90 -15.64
C PRO A 41 -1.13 4.77 -14.31
N VAL A 42 -0.94 3.64 -13.62
CA VAL A 42 -1.40 3.46 -12.24
C VAL A 42 -0.26 2.92 -11.43
N THR A 43 0.09 3.61 -10.36
CA THR A 43 1.17 3.21 -9.47
C THR A 43 0.63 2.79 -8.11
N LEU A 44 1.10 1.64 -7.64
CA LEU A 44 0.85 1.10 -6.31
C LEU A 44 2.11 1.30 -5.47
N LEU A 45 1.93 1.86 -4.27
CA LEU A 45 2.97 1.91 -3.25
C LEU A 45 2.54 0.98 -2.12
N LEU A 46 3.38 0.02 -1.77
CA LEU A 46 3.19 -0.86 -0.62
C LEU A 46 4.15 -0.43 0.49
N VAL A 47 3.62 -0.18 1.67
CA VAL A 47 4.35 0.32 2.84
C VAL A 47 4.31 -0.75 3.91
N ASP A 48 5.47 -1.10 4.46
CA ASP A 48 5.61 -2.00 5.61
C ASP A 48 6.41 -1.29 6.72
N LEU A 49 6.05 -1.52 7.98
CA LEU A 49 6.74 -0.91 9.13
C LEU A 49 7.80 -1.86 9.67
N ASP A 50 9.06 -1.53 9.45
CA ASP A 50 10.18 -2.39 9.86
C ASP A 50 10.38 -2.33 11.38
N GLY A 51 10.55 -3.50 12.00
CA GLY A 51 10.89 -3.63 13.42
C GLY A 51 9.72 -3.50 14.40
N LEU A 52 8.48 -3.49 13.90
CA LEU A 52 7.30 -3.32 14.75
C LEU A 52 7.11 -4.49 15.74
N HIS A 53 7.44 -5.72 15.33
CA HIS A 53 7.36 -6.87 16.22
C HIS A 53 8.32 -6.74 17.40
N GLU A 54 9.58 -6.41 17.14
CA GLU A 54 10.61 -6.19 18.16
C GLU A 54 10.23 -5.04 19.09
N LEU A 55 9.68 -3.95 18.54
CA LEU A 55 9.16 -2.84 19.32
C LEU A 55 8.06 -3.31 20.29
N ASN A 56 7.08 -4.06 19.80
CA ASN A 56 5.98 -4.60 20.60
C ASN A 56 6.46 -5.52 21.71
N VAL A 57 7.42 -6.41 21.41
CA VAL A 57 8.00 -7.33 22.39
C VAL A 57 8.77 -6.57 23.47
N THR A 58 9.51 -5.53 23.09
CA THR A 58 10.44 -4.82 24.00
C THR A 58 9.75 -3.74 24.82
N HIS A 59 8.76 -3.06 24.24
CA HIS A 59 8.14 -1.85 24.82
C HIS A 59 6.62 -1.95 24.99
N GLY A 60 6.03 -3.09 24.60
CA GLY A 60 4.61 -3.34 24.72
C GLY A 60 3.81 -2.89 23.50
N ARG A 61 2.60 -3.45 23.37
CA ARG A 61 1.70 -3.21 22.23
C ARG A 61 1.28 -1.75 22.09
N ASP A 62 1.14 -1.04 23.20
CA ASP A 62 0.80 0.39 23.20
C ASP A 62 1.83 1.23 22.43
N GLU A 63 3.10 0.81 22.44
CA GLU A 63 4.17 1.50 21.72
C GLU A 63 4.10 1.21 20.22
N GLY A 64 3.77 -0.03 19.82
CA GLY A 64 3.47 -0.35 18.42
C GLY A 64 2.21 0.35 17.91
N ASP A 65 1.16 0.46 18.72
CA ASP A 65 -0.04 1.20 18.35
C ASP A 65 0.27 2.68 18.11
N ARG A 66 1.23 3.28 18.84
CA ARG A 66 1.72 4.65 18.54
C ARG A 66 2.39 4.73 17.18
N ALA A 67 3.26 3.78 16.84
CA ALA A 67 3.91 3.73 15.53
C ALA A 67 2.86 3.62 14.40
N ILE A 68 1.94 2.65 14.50
CA ILE A 68 0.87 2.43 13.51
C ILE A 68 0.02 3.69 13.33
N ASN A 69 -0.42 4.30 14.43
CA ASN A 69 -1.28 5.49 14.38
C ASN A 69 -0.55 6.70 13.78
N ALA A 70 0.74 6.88 14.08
CA ALA A 70 1.56 7.95 13.51
C ALA A 70 1.77 7.76 12.01
N SER A 71 2.10 6.53 11.60
CA SER A 71 2.26 6.16 10.19
C SER A 71 0.97 6.40 9.42
N LEU A 72 -0.17 5.96 9.96
CA LEU A 72 -1.42 6.17 9.29
C LEU A 72 -1.78 7.65 9.15
N ALA A 73 -1.59 8.46 10.19
CA ALA A 73 -1.87 9.89 10.10
C ALA A 73 -1.03 10.56 9.00
N ALA A 74 0.24 10.19 8.88
CA ALA A 74 1.13 10.66 7.82
C ALA A 74 0.69 10.17 6.43
N LEU A 75 0.35 8.88 6.29
CA LEU A 75 -0.14 8.32 5.02
C LEU A 75 -1.47 8.93 4.58
N ALA A 76 -2.42 9.13 5.51
CA ALA A 76 -3.72 9.74 5.23
C ALA A 76 -3.58 11.19 4.77
N LYS A 77 -2.67 11.96 5.38
CA LYS A 77 -2.33 13.31 4.95
C LYS A 77 -1.80 13.31 3.51
N ASN A 78 -0.87 12.42 3.19
CA ASN A 78 -0.32 12.29 1.84
C ASN A 78 -1.37 11.85 0.84
N ALA A 79 -2.15 10.81 1.16
CA ALA A 79 -3.22 10.32 0.30
C ALA A 79 -4.25 11.41 -0.03
N LYS A 80 -4.64 12.20 0.97
CA LYS A 80 -5.57 13.31 0.78
C LYS A 80 -4.99 14.41 -0.12
N ALA A 81 -3.73 14.80 0.11
CA ALA A 81 -3.07 15.84 -0.68
C ALA A 81 -2.94 15.45 -2.15
N GLU A 82 -2.60 14.18 -2.42
CA GLU A 82 -2.39 13.66 -3.77
C GLU A 82 -3.68 13.13 -4.42
N ARG A 83 -4.80 13.07 -3.68
CA ARG A 83 -6.05 12.40 -4.08
C ARG A 83 -5.87 10.91 -4.39
N TRP A 84 -4.95 10.26 -3.68
CA TRP A 84 -4.70 8.83 -3.74
C TRP A 84 -5.66 8.06 -2.85
N THR A 85 -5.80 6.76 -3.12
CA THR A 85 -6.54 5.85 -2.24
C THR A 85 -5.58 5.22 -1.26
N LEU A 86 -5.91 5.24 0.02
CA LEU A 86 -5.16 4.59 1.09
C LEU A 86 -5.94 3.37 1.60
N GLY A 87 -5.25 2.28 1.86
CA GLY A 87 -5.79 1.12 2.57
C GLY A 87 -4.78 0.52 3.54
N ARG A 88 -5.29 -0.14 4.58
CA ARG A 88 -4.51 -0.98 5.48
C ARG A 88 -4.74 -2.43 5.09
N VAL A 89 -3.70 -3.04 4.53
CA VAL A 89 -3.78 -4.38 3.91
C VAL A 89 -3.31 -5.48 4.85
N GLY A 90 -2.57 -5.13 5.91
CA GLY A 90 -2.09 -6.03 6.95
C GLY A 90 -2.07 -5.39 8.34
N GLY A 91 -1.36 -6.01 9.28
CA GLY A 91 -1.21 -5.50 10.65
C GLY A 91 -0.43 -4.18 10.66
N ASP A 92 0.72 -4.18 10.03
CA ASP A 92 1.66 -3.08 9.81
C ASP A 92 1.71 -2.60 8.35
N GLU A 93 1.08 -3.35 7.44
CA GLU A 93 1.14 -3.06 6.02
C GLU A 93 0.03 -2.10 5.55
N PHE A 94 0.43 -1.09 4.78
CA PHE A 94 -0.45 -0.13 4.13
C PHE A 94 -0.20 -0.08 2.62
N ALA A 95 -1.21 0.33 1.87
CA ALA A 95 -1.13 0.49 0.43
C ALA A 95 -1.69 1.84 -0.01
N LEU A 96 -0.97 2.51 -0.93
CA LEU A 96 -1.41 3.72 -1.60
C LEU A 96 -1.56 3.45 -3.10
N LEU A 97 -2.69 3.86 -3.66
CA LEU A 97 -2.95 3.77 -5.09
C LEU A 97 -2.96 5.17 -5.71
N ALA A 98 -2.03 5.39 -6.62
CA ALA A 98 -1.71 6.65 -7.26
C ALA A 98 -2.03 6.60 -8.77
N PRO A 99 -3.25 7.00 -9.19
CA PRO A 99 -3.62 7.05 -10.60
C PRO A 99 -2.94 8.23 -11.30
N GLY A 100 -2.51 8.03 -12.54
CA GLY A 100 -1.90 9.08 -13.37
C GLY A 100 -0.48 9.46 -12.95
N VAL A 101 0.13 8.74 -12.02
CA VAL A 101 1.51 9.00 -11.55
C VAL A 101 2.46 8.02 -12.21
N ALA A 102 3.43 8.56 -12.97
CA ALA A 102 4.51 7.78 -13.58
C ALA A 102 5.46 7.20 -12.53
N THR A 103 6.16 6.11 -12.88
CA THR A 103 7.01 5.34 -11.95
C THR A 103 8.09 6.19 -11.29
N GLU A 104 8.79 7.03 -12.05
CA GLU A 104 9.89 7.86 -11.56
C GLU A 104 9.40 8.89 -10.53
N ALA A 105 8.28 9.55 -10.83
CA ALA A 105 7.65 10.50 -9.92
C ALA A 105 7.13 9.80 -8.65
N ALA A 106 6.56 8.60 -8.80
CA ALA A 106 6.12 7.79 -7.66
C ALA A 106 7.28 7.35 -6.78
N PHE A 107 8.44 7.03 -7.36
CA PHE A 107 9.63 6.62 -6.61
C PHE A 107 10.19 7.78 -5.77
N LEU A 108 10.29 8.98 -6.35
CA LEU A 108 10.69 10.19 -5.61
C LEU A 108 9.69 10.50 -4.48
N ARG A 109 8.39 10.36 -4.77
CA ARG A 109 7.36 10.59 -3.77
C ARG A 109 7.37 9.53 -2.68
N ALA A 110 7.70 8.28 -3.00
CA ALA A 110 7.87 7.19 -2.04
C ALA A 110 9.00 7.50 -1.06
N ASP A 111 10.18 7.94 -1.52
CA ASP A 111 11.27 8.30 -0.58
C ASP A 111 10.89 9.49 0.31
N ALA A 112 10.17 10.48 -0.22
CA ALA A 112 9.65 11.59 0.59
C ALA A 112 8.68 11.09 1.68
N ILE A 113 7.71 10.25 1.31
CA ILE A 113 6.77 9.64 2.25
C ILE A 113 7.53 8.81 3.30
N ARG A 114 8.52 8.01 2.89
CA ARG A 114 9.34 7.20 3.80
C ARG A 114 10.01 8.06 4.89
N ARG A 115 10.61 9.19 4.50
CA ARG A 115 11.23 10.15 5.45
C ARG A 115 10.19 10.80 6.36
N GLU A 116 9.01 11.12 5.83
CA GLU A 116 7.90 11.65 6.63
C GLU A 116 7.40 10.64 7.67
N LEU A 117 7.33 9.35 7.31
CA LEU A 117 7.00 8.26 8.24
C LEU A 117 8.05 8.14 9.33
N ASP A 118 9.34 8.09 8.98
CA ASP A 118 10.44 8.02 9.96
C ASP A 118 10.33 9.18 10.97
N SER A 119 10.11 10.41 10.49
CA SER A 119 9.92 11.59 11.34
C SER A 119 8.65 11.51 12.19
N ALA A 120 7.53 11.03 11.64
CA ALA A 120 6.26 10.93 12.35
C ALA A 120 6.36 9.91 13.49
N MET A 121 6.92 8.73 13.22
CA MET A 121 7.12 7.67 14.21
C MET A 121 8.11 8.10 15.28
N ALA A 122 9.24 8.72 14.91
CA ALA A 122 10.23 9.21 15.88
C ALA A 122 9.65 10.26 16.86
N LYS A 123 8.64 11.04 16.45
CA LYS A 123 7.95 12.00 17.32
C LYS A 123 6.87 11.36 18.18
N ALA A 124 6.24 10.30 17.70
CA ALA A 124 5.12 9.64 18.37
C ALA A 124 5.58 8.61 19.42
N LEU A 125 6.69 7.93 19.13
CA LEU A 125 7.30 6.96 20.02
C LEU A 125 7.94 7.63 21.23
N ARG A 126 7.73 7.02 22.39
CA ARG A 126 8.40 7.33 23.65
C ARG A 126 9.71 6.56 23.78
N ARG A 127 9.78 5.35 23.20
CA ARG A 127 10.94 4.44 23.29
C ARG A 127 11.07 3.60 22.03
N GLY A 128 12.29 3.14 21.77
CA GLY A 128 12.60 2.32 20.61
C GLY A 128 12.59 3.12 19.31
N LYS A 129 12.74 2.39 18.20
CA LYS A 129 12.78 2.94 16.84
C LYS A 129 12.18 1.93 15.89
N VAL A 130 11.39 2.42 14.95
CA VAL A 130 10.92 1.70 13.78
C VAL A 130 11.19 2.56 12.55
N THR A 131 11.25 1.92 11.39
CA THR A 131 11.35 2.58 10.09
C THR A 131 10.24 2.07 9.17
N ALA A 132 10.20 2.55 7.93
CA ALA A 132 9.32 1.99 6.93
C ALA A 132 10.08 1.68 5.64
N SER A 133 9.69 0.57 5.02
CA SER A 133 10.06 0.18 3.68
C SER A 133 8.90 0.47 2.72
N ILE A 134 9.20 0.98 1.52
CA ILE A 134 8.18 1.29 0.51
C ILE A 134 8.55 0.66 -0.83
N GLY A 135 7.75 -0.30 -1.29
CA GLY A 135 7.81 -0.86 -2.64
C GLY A 135 6.94 -0.06 -3.61
N VAL A 136 7.39 0.10 -4.85
CA VAL A 136 6.68 0.83 -5.91
C VAL A 136 6.52 -0.07 -7.13
N ALA A 137 5.30 -0.16 -7.67
CA ALA A 137 5.01 -0.88 -8.90
C ALA A 137 3.99 -0.11 -9.75
N SER A 138 4.24 0.01 -11.05
CA SER A 138 3.42 0.80 -11.97
C SER A 138 2.93 -0.02 -13.16
N SER A 139 1.65 0.11 -13.51
CA SER A 139 1.14 -0.30 -14.81
C SER A 139 1.27 0.86 -15.81
N PRO A 140 1.65 0.63 -17.07
CA PRO A 140 1.90 -0.67 -17.69
C PRO A 140 3.32 -1.24 -17.51
N ARG A 141 4.29 -0.45 -17.02
CA ARG A 141 5.72 -0.80 -16.94
C ARG A 141 6.01 -2.16 -16.31
N ASP A 142 5.42 -2.41 -15.15
CA ASP A 142 5.63 -3.60 -14.31
C ASP A 142 4.45 -4.59 -14.40
N ALA A 143 3.37 -4.19 -15.07
CA ALA A 143 2.23 -5.05 -15.29
C ALA A 143 2.60 -6.08 -16.35
N ASN A 144 2.92 -7.31 -15.92
CA ASN A 144 3.17 -8.41 -16.83
C ASN A 144 1.83 -8.81 -17.50
N THR A 145 1.49 -8.15 -18.59
CA THR A 145 0.53 -8.71 -19.52
C THR A 145 1.21 -9.91 -20.17
N ARG A 146 1.05 -11.11 -19.60
CA ARG A 146 1.02 -12.27 -20.50
C ARG A 146 -0.02 -11.89 -21.55
N PRO A 147 0.33 -11.82 -22.84
CA PRO A 147 -0.70 -11.80 -23.85
C PRO A 147 -1.55 -13.03 -23.51
N ARG A 148 -2.83 -12.84 -23.17
CA ARG A 148 -3.76 -13.95 -23.39
C ARG A 148 -3.57 -14.23 -24.86
N SER A 149 -2.96 -15.36 -25.19
CA SER A 149 -2.97 -15.87 -26.54
C SER A 149 -4.44 -15.98 -26.92
N SER A 150 -4.96 -14.94 -27.56
CA SER A 150 -6.15 -15.04 -28.37
C SER A 150 -5.77 -16.03 -29.44
N GLY A 151 -6.14 -17.29 -29.24
CA GLY A 151 -6.33 -18.24 -30.33
C GLY A 151 -7.46 -17.70 -31.20
N ALA A 152 -7.16 -16.66 -31.97
CA ALA A 152 -7.86 -16.34 -33.19
C ALA A 152 -6.94 -16.86 -34.29
N CYS A 153 -7.20 -18.11 -34.72
CA CYS A 153 -6.78 -18.54 -36.04
C CYS A 153 -7.24 -17.46 -37.01
N ALA A 154 -6.29 -16.69 -37.56
CA ALA A 154 -6.53 -15.92 -38.76
C ALA A 154 -6.84 -16.94 -39.85
N ALA A 155 -8.11 -17.04 -40.24
CA ALA A 155 -8.48 -17.64 -41.50
C ALA A 155 -7.86 -16.75 -42.59
N SER A 156 -6.87 -17.30 -43.30
CA SER A 156 -6.39 -16.73 -44.55
C SER A 156 -7.54 -16.72 -45.56
N PRO A 157 -7.86 -15.60 -46.21
CA PRO A 157 -8.63 -15.65 -47.44
C PRO A 157 -7.72 -16.12 -48.57
N SER A 158 -8.22 -17.10 -49.31
CA SER A 158 -7.63 -17.61 -50.56
C SER A 158 -7.42 -16.47 -51.56
N ALA A 159 -6.25 -16.46 -52.19
CA ALA A 159 -6.06 -16.14 -53.60
C ALA A 159 -4.94 -17.02 -54.13
#